data_AF-A0A9E0RRI2-F1
#
_entry.id   AF-A0A9E0RRI2-F1
#
_cell.length_a   1.000
_cell.length_b   1.000
_cell.length_c   1.000
_cell.angle_alpha   90.00
_cell.angle_beta   90.00
_cell.angle_gamma   90.00
#
_symmetry.space_group_name_H-M   'P 1'
#
loop_
_entity.id
_entity.type
_entity.pdbx_description
1 polymer ?
#
loop_
_entity_poly.entity_id
_entity_poly.type
_entity_poly.pdbx_seq_one_letter_code
_entity_poly.pdbx_strand_id
1 'polypeptide(L)'
;VPANTTDTTDSRILESRYLTVQVGPEVAKTDLLKSIVDIRVPEKVTTVGGALDFLLRPYGFQLDGSHEADEQSEANEQYLLLILTLPEPHRNLRSMTLMDALITLGGKSFRPLINPVKRSVRYQLREGFGQFAVAEDREIAKQQWLDQKEITSLPSKEPGAVSAAQQEHQTYGPVQRGDSLSHIANQLDLSGMTIDQVLVHLFRVNPHAFGNGNMNHLLAGTVLKIPPVNPETLPTAFEASQFVDEHYRLWIQREVTP
;
A
#
# COMPACT_ATOMS: atom_id res chain seq x y z
N VAL A 1 -0.39 44.29 -8.22
CA VAL A 1 0.88 43.59 -8.01
C VAL A 1 0.81 42.24 -8.73
N PRO A 2 1.34 42.09 -9.96
CA PRO A 2 1.53 40.77 -10.51
C PRO A 2 2.98 40.35 -10.27
N ALA A 3 3.21 39.49 -9.28
CA ALA A 3 4.48 38.79 -9.17
C ALA A 3 4.47 37.65 -10.20
N ASN A 4 5.18 37.89 -11.30
CA ASN A 4 5.35 36.96 -12.40
C ASN A 4 6.06 35.68 -11.91
N THR A 5 5.42 34.54 -12.14
CA THR A 5 6.01 33.21 -12.05
C THR A 5 6.93 32.96 -13.24
N THR A 6 8.26 32.92 -13.04
CA THR A 6 9.22 32.22 -13.89
C THR A 6 10.60 32.25 -13.23
N ASP A 7 11.02 31.18 -12.55
CA ASP A 7 12.35 30.58 -12.75
C ASP A 7 12.45 29.31 -11.90
N THR A 8 12.01 28.17 -12.44
CA THR A 8 12.51 26.88 -11.95
C THR A 8 13.82 26.67 -12.68
N THR A 9 14.92 27.07 -12.04
CA THR A 9 16.28 26.91 -12.53
C THR A 9 16.50 25.47 -12.98
N ASP A 10 16.48 25.24 -14.30
CA ASP A 10 16.76 23.97 -14.96
C ASP A 10 18.24 23.63 -14.75
N SER A 11 18.54 23.10 -13.56
CA SER A 11 19.90 22.85 -13.09
C SER A 11 20.38 21.52 -13.65
N ARG A 12 20.55 21.47 -14.97
CA ARG A 12 21.18 20.34 -15.65
C ARG A 12 22.67 20.37 -15.39
N ILE A 13 23.18 19.47 -14.54
CA ILE A 13 24.62 19.31 -14.34
C ILE A 13 25.12 18.28 -15.36
N LEU A 14 26.12 18.66 -16.14
CA LEU A 14 26.86 17.74 -17.00
C LEU A 14 27.70 16.81 -16.13
N GLU A 15 27.33 15.54 -16.06
CA GLU A 15 28.12 14.50 -15.39
C GLU A 15 29.21 13.97 -16.34
N SER A 16 29.02 14.07 -17.66
CA SER A 16 30.01 13.72 -18.70
C SER A 16 29.68 14.37 -20.05
N ARG A 17 30.57 14.28 -21.06
CA ARG A 17 30.38 14.87 -22.41
C ARG A 17 29.11 14.40 -23.16
N TYR A 18 28.49 13.30 -22.73
CA TYR A 18 27.27 12.75 -23.30
C TYR A 18 26.16 12.52 -22.27
N LEU A 19 26.39 12.88 -21.00
CA LEU A 19 25.46 12.58 -19.91
C LEU A 19 25.16 13.84 -19.11
N THR A 20 23.91 14.24 -19.15
CA THR A 20 23.39 15.37 -18.40
C THR A 20 22.44 14.82 -17.35
N VAL A 21 22.74 15.08 -16.08
CA VAL A 21 21.87 14.72 -14.96
C VAL A 21 21.07 15.97 -14.58
N GLN A 22 19.75 15.87 -14.55
CA GLN A 22 18.93 16.93 -13.96
C GLN A 22 19.14 16.92 -12.44
N VAL A 23 19.69 18.02 -11.92
CA VAL A 23 19.82 18.24 -10.48
C VAL A 23 18.62 19.05 -10.03
N GLY A 24 17.84 18.45 -9.13
CA GLY A 24 16.56 18.97 -8.68
C GLY A 24 15.62 17.81 -8.34
N PRO A 25 14.55 18.04 -7.57
CA PRO A 25 13.53 17.02 -7.39
C PRO A 25 12.96 16.65 -8.76
N GLU A 26 12.96 15.35 -9.05
CA GLU A 26 12.35 14.79 -10.25
C GLU A 26 10.88 15.25 -10.35
N VAL A 27 10.36 15.48 -11.56
CA VAL A 27 8.99 16.00 -11.76
C VAL A 27 7.95 15.14 -11.02
N ALA A 28 8.16 13.83 -10.93
CA ALA A 28 7.34 12.89 -10.16
C ALA A 28 7.39 13.12 -8.64
N LYS A 29 8.50 13.63 -8.09
CA LYS A 29 8.66 13.95 -6.67
C LYS A 29 7.99 15.28 -6.28
N THR A 30 7.87 16.20 -7.24
CA THR A 30 7.18 17.48 -7.03
C THR A 30 5.69 17.38 -7.32
N ASP A 31 5.32 16.60 -8.34
CA ASP A 31 3.94 16.32 -8.74
C ASP A 31 3.71 14.80 -8.73
N LEU A 32 3.19 14.33 -7.59
CA LEU A 32 2.95 12.90 -7.36
C LEU A 32 2.01 12.29 -8.41
N LEU A 33 1.13 13.07 -9.04
CA LEU A 33 0.21 12.60 -10.07
C LEU A 33 0.92 12.22 -11.38
N LYS A 34 2.13 12.75 -11.60
CA LYS A 34 3.00 12.41 -12.74
C LYS A 34 3.96 11.26 -12.44
N SER A 35 3.88 10.68 -11.25
CA SER A 35 4.67 9.49 -10.92
C SER A 35 4.28 8.33 -11.81
N ILE A 36 5.27 7.61 -12.32
CA ILE A 36 5.04 6.37 -13.07
C ILE A 36 4.58 5.30 -12.09
N VAL A 37 3.49 4.64 -12.41
CA VAL A 37 2.93 3.53 -11.63
C VAL A 37 3.46 2.22 -12.19
N ASP A 38 3.95 1.36 -11.30
CA ASP A 38 4.24 -0.06 -11.56
C ASP A 38 3.64 -0.91 -10.43
N ILE A 39 2.31 -1.04 -10.45
CA ILE A 39 1.55 -1.69 -9.38
C ILE A 39 0.68 -2.80 -9.97
N ARG A 40 0.72 -3.97 -9.33
CA ARG A 40 -0.20 -5.07 -9.57
C ARG A 40 -1.19 -5.16 -8.40
N VAL A 41 -2.48 -5.02 -8.70
CA VAL A 41 -3.54 -5.16 -7.71
C VAL A 41 -3.72 -6.63 -7.32
N PRO A 42 -3.66 -7.00 -6.02
CA PRO A 42 -3.83 -8.38 -5.57
C PRO A 42 -5.19 -8.95 -5.94
N GLU A 43 -5.28 -10.28 -6.13
CA GLU A 43 -6.55 -10.96 -6.46
C GLU A 43 -7.62 -10.80 -5.37
N LYS A 44 -7.19 -10.62 -4.12
CA LYS A 44 -8.07 -10.33 -2.98
C LYS A 44 -8.93 -9.09 -3.20
N VAL A 45 -8.44 -8.13 -4.00
CA VAL A 45 -9.17 -6.93 -4.36
C VAL A 45 -9.93 -7.20 -5.67
N THR A 46 -11.25 -7.27 -5.56
CA THR A 46 -12.14 -7.60 -6.69
C THR A 46 -12.86 -6.38 -7.27
N THR A 47 -12.91 -5.27 -6.53
CA THR A 47 -13.65 -4.06 -6.92
C THR A 47 -12.73 -2.94 -7.39
N VAL A 48 -13.24 -2.08 -8.26
CA VAL A 48 -12.54 -0.87 -8.75
C VAL A 48 -12.24 0.08 -7.58
N GLY A 49 -13.17 0.22 -6.63
CA GLY A 49 -12.94 1.07 -5.46
C GLY A 49 -11.81 0.55 -4.56
N GLY A 50 -11.73 -0.77 -4.35
CA GLY A 50 -10.60 -1.36 -3.64
C GLY A 50 -9.28 -1.21 -4.40
N ALA A 51 -9.32 -1.30 -5.73
CA ALA A 51 -8.16 -1.10 -6.59
C ALA A 51 -7.62 0.33 -6.51
N LEU A 52 -8.53 1.31 -6.49
CA LEU A 52 -8.20 2.72 -6.31
C LEU A 52 -7.58 2.99 -4.94
N ASP A 53 -8.16 2.42 -3.88
CA ASP A 53 -7.61 2.52 -2.52
C ASP A 53 -6.17 1.96 -2.48
N PHE A 54 -5.93 0.80 -3.09
CA PHE A 54 -4.61 0.18 -3.19
C PHE A 54 -3.61 1.01 -4.01
N LEU A 55 -4.05 1.54 -5.15
CA LEU A 55 -3.25 2.37 -6.05
C LEU A 55 -2.80 3.68 -5.38
N LEU A 56 -3.68 4.33 -4.61
CA LEU A 56 -3.44 5.66 -4.04
C LEU A 56 -2.57 5.64 -2.77
N ARG A 57 -2.63 4.55 -1.98
CA ARG A 57 -1.87 4.35 -0.73
C ARG A 57 -0.37 4.74 -0.82
N PRO A 58 0.43 4.22 -1.77
CA PRO A 58 1.87 4.53 -1.83
C PRO A 58 2.16 5.99 -2.16
N TYR A 59 1.21 6.71 -2.76
CA TYR A 59 1.35 8.13 -3.11
C TYR A 59 0.78 9.07 -2.04
N GLY A 60 0.27 8.52 -0.93
CA GLY A 60 -0.31 9.32 0.15
C GLY A 60 -1.62 10.03 -0.25
N PHE A 61 -2.28 9.56 -1.31
CA PHE A 61 -3.64 9.97 -1.65
C PHE A 61 -4.64 9.01 -1.03
N GLN A 62 -5.85 9.52 -0.78
CA GLN A 62 -6.96 8.73 -0.27
C GLN A 62 -8.17 8.89 -1.18
N LEU A 63 -8.97 7.84 -1.31
CA LEU A 63 -10.25 7.97 -1.99
C LEU A 63 -11.19 8.76 -1.08
N ASP A 64 -11.74 9.87 -1.59
CA ASP A 64 -12.66 10.66 -0.81
C ASP A 64 -13.95 9.87 -0.57
N GLY A 65 -14.18 9.53 0.70
CA GLY A 65 -15.43 8.97 1.19
C GLY A 65 -16.05 9.86 2.26
N SER A 66 -15.52 11.07 2.45
CA SER A 66 -16.05 11.99 3.45
C SER A 66 -17.40 12.54 2.97
N HIS A 67 -18.46 12.06 3.59
CA HIS A 67 -19.79 12.68 3.59
C HIS A 67 -19.72 14.00 4.36
N GLU A 68 -18.93 14.97 3.91
CA GLU A 68 -19.10 16.33 4.40
C GLU A 68 -20.46 16.79 3.87
N ALA A 69 -21.37 17.06 4.81
CA ALA A 69 -22.83 17.04 4.65
C ALA A 69 -23.42 18.09 3.68
N ASP A 70 -22.60 18.80 2.90
CA ASP A 70 -22.99 20.05 2.26
C ASP A 70 -23.17 19.98 0.72
N GLU A 71 -22.88 18.86 0.04
CA GLU A 71 -23.11 18.71 -1.41
C GLU A 71 -23.75 17.36 -1.79
N GLN A 72 -25.05 17.22 -1.49
CA GLN A 72 -25.81 15.97 -1.45
C GLN A 72 -26.21 15.34 -2.80
N SER A 73 -25.61 15.67 -3.94
CA SER A 73 -26.03 15.09 -5.23
C SER A 73 -24.94 14.77 -6.23
N GLU A 74 -23.68 15.16 -6.02
CA GLU A 74 -22.59 14.74 -6.93
C GLU A 74 -21.69 13.68 -6.30
N ALA A 75 -21.54 13.71 -4.96
CA ALA A 75 -20.72 12.75 -4.22
C ALA A 75 -21.26 11.31 -4.33
N ASN A 76 -22.58 11.14 -4.49
CA ASN A 76 -23.19 9.81 -4.53
C ASN A 76 -22.98 9.08 -5.87
N GLU A 77 -22.52 9.75 -6.93
CA GLU A 77 -22.36 9.14 -8.26
C GLU A 77 -21.10 8.27 -8.33
N GLN A 78 -20.07 8.64 -7.56
CA GLN A 78 -18.82 7.91 -7.47
C GLN A 78 -19.01 6.45 -7.09
N TYR A 79 -19.96 6.15 -6.18
CA TYR A 79 -20.16 4.79 -5.68
C TYR A 79 -20.53 3.79 -6.77
N LEU A 80 -21.19 4.23 -7.84
CA LEU A 80 -21.49 3.39 -9.00
C LEU A 80 -20.22 2.83 -9.65
N LEU A 81 -19.13 3.60 -9.67
CA LEU A 81 -17.83 3.14 -10.17
C LEU A 81 -17.15 2.20 -9.16
N LEU A 82 -17.21 2.53 -7.88
CA LEU A 82 -16.44 1.83 -6.84
C LEU A 82 -16.87 0.37 -6.65
N ILE A 83 -18.16 0.08 -6.83
CA ILE A 83 -18.70 -1.29 -6.70
C ILE A 83 -18.43 -2.17 -7.92
N LEU A 84 -18.00 -1.59 -9.05
CA LEU A 84 -17.74 -2.37 -10.26
C LEU A 84 -16.60 -3.36 -10.04
N THR A 85 -16.69 -4.51 -10.69
CA THR A 85 -15.60 -5.49 -10.69
C THR A 85 -14.43 -4.96 -11.48
N LEU A 86 -13.23 -5.10 -10.92
CA LEU A 86 -12.00 -4.70 -11.58
C LEU A 86 -11.69 -5.66 -12.75
N PRO A 87 -11.62 -5.19 -14.00
CA PRO A 87 -11.23 -6.04 -15.12
C PRO A 87 -9.76 -6.48 -15.00
N GLU A 88 -9.46 -7.71 -15.42
CA GLU A 88 -8.09 -8.26 -15.44
C GLU A 88 -7.05 -7.35 -16.13
N PRO A 89 -7.34 -6.70 -17.27
CA PRO A 89 -6.39 -5.76 -17.89
C PRO A 89 -6.02 -4.59 -16.98
N HIS A 90 -6.95 -4.15 -16.12
CA HIS A 90 -6.76 -3.02 -15.20
C HIS A 90 -6.10 -3.44 -13.88
N ARG A 91 -5.84 -4.73 -13.66
CA ARG A 91 -5.04 -5.21 -12.51
C ARG A 91 -3.56 -4.88 -12.64
N ASN A 92 -3.05 -4.75 -13.86
CA ASN A 92 -1.64 -4.48 -14.13
C ASN A 92 -1.50 -3.05 -14.67
N LEU A 93 -1.28 -2.09 -13.78
CA LEU A 93 -1.09 -0.69 -14.12
C LEU A 93 0.42 -0.42 -14.22
N ARG A 94 0.97 -0.69 -15.41
CA ARG A 94 2.40 -0.52 -15.71
C ARG A 94 2.58 0.53 -16.81
N SER A 95 3.65 1.32 -16.68
CA SER A 95 4.11 2.28 -17.70
C SER A 95 3.16 3.46 -17.98
N MET A 96 2.30 3.82 -17.04
CA MET A 96 1.44 5.01 -17.13
C MET A 96 1.59 5.88 -15.88
N THR A 97 1.20 7.15 -15.97
CA THR A 97 1.23 8.04 -14.80
C THR A 97 0.10 7.72 -13.82
N LEU A 98 0.23 8.14 -12.57
CA LEU A 98 -0.85 8.01 -11.59
C LEU A 98 -2.13 8.68 -12.10
N MET A 99 -2.02 9.86 -12.72
CA MET A 99 -3.15 10.53 -13.36
C MET A 99 -3.79 9.67 -14.46
N ASP A 100 -2.99 9.12 -15.37
CA ASP A 100 -3.50 8.29 -16.46
C ASP A 100 -4.14 7.00 -15.95
N ALA A 101 -3.61 6.42 -14.88
CA ALA A 101 -4.19 5.27 -14.21
C ALA A 101 -5.57 5.60 -13.64
N LEU A 102 -5.73 6.75 -12.99
CA LEU A 102 -7.03 7.23 -12.49
C LEU A 102 -8.03 7.48 -13.63
N ILE A 103 -7.59 8.10 -14.72
CA ILE A 103 -8.42 8.30 -15.92
C ILE A 103 -8.84 6.95 -16.52
N THR A 104 -7.91 5.99 -16.58
CA THR A 104 -8.16 4.65 -17.14
C THR A 104 -9.17 3.86 -16.30
N LEU A 105 -9.04 3.92 -14.96
CA LEU A 105 -9.97 3.26 -14.04
C LEU A 105 -11.37 3.90 -14.04
N GLY A 106 -11.47 5.23 -14.17
CA GLY A 106 -12.76 5.92 -14.35
C GLY A 106 -13.38 5.72 -15.74
N GLY A 107 -12.58 5.32 -16.72
CA GLY A 107 -13.02 5.10 -18.09
C GLY A 107 -13.56 6.37 -18.75
N LYS A 108 -14.50 6.19 -19.70
CA LYS A 108 -15.11 7.31 -20.43
C LYS A 108 -16.20 8.03 -19.61
N SER A 109 -16.79 7.31 -18.67
CA SER A 109 -17.99 7.72 -17.93
C SER A 109 -17.65 8.62 -16.75
N PHE A 110 -16.52 8.39 -16.06
CA PHE A 110 -16.15 9.15 -14.88
C PHE A 110 -14.88 9.97 -15.09
N ARG A 111 -14.81 11.14 -14.43
CA ARG A 111 -13.62 11.99 -14.38
C ARG A 111 -13.10 12.07 -12.95
N PRO A 112 -11.79 11.89 -12.72
CA PRO A 112 -11.20 12.10 -11.41
C PRO A 112 -11.13 13.60 -11.09
N LEU A 113 -11.55 13.96 -9.88
CA LEU A 113 -11.42 15.27 -9.27
C LEU A 113 -10.47 15.13 -8.09
N ILE A 114 -9.33 15.80 -8.18
CA ILE A 114 -8.26 15.69 -7.20
C ILE A 114 -8.31 16.93 -6.29
N ASN A 115 -8.37 16.71 -4.99
CA ASN A 115 -8.15 17.74 -3.98
C ASN A 115 -6.68 17.71 -3.54
N PRO A 116 -5.83 18.67 -3.97
CA PRO A 116 -4.42 18.66 -3.61
C PRO A 116 -4.17 18.96 -2.12
N VAL A 117 -5.10 19.64 -1.45
CA VAL A 117 -4.99 20.03 -0.04
C VAL A 117 -5.26 18.83 0.87
N LYS A 118 -6.39 18.14 0.65
CA LYS A 118 -6.75 16.92 1.38
C LYS A 118 -6.05 15.66 0.85
N ARG A 119 -5.35 15.78 -0.29
CA ARG A 119 -4.84 14.64 -1.08
C ARG A 119 -5.93 13.59 -1.30
N SER A 120 -7.15 14.04 -1.58
CA SER A 120 -8.28 13.17 -1.84
C SER A 120 -8.57 13.09 -3.33
N VAL A 121 -9.00 11.92 -3.79
CA VAL A 121 -9.48 11.71 -5.16
C VAL A 121 -10.95 11.34 -5.09
N ARG A 122 -11.80 12.07 -5.80
CA ARG A 122 -13.21 11.77 -6.00
C ARG A 122 -13.51 11.56 -7.48
N TYR A 123 -14.57 10.85 -7.82
CA TYR A 123 -15.00 10.69 -9.22
C TYR A 123 -16.33 11.37 -9.45
N GLN A 124 -16.44 12.09 -10.56
CA GLN A 124 -17.67 12.71 -11.01
C GLN A 124 -18.11 12.08 -12.32
N LEU A 125 -19.41 11.84 -12.48
CA LEU A 125 -19.96 11.34 -13.73
C LEU A 125 -19.87 12.44 -14.80
N ARG A 126 -19.46 12.08 -16.02
CA ARG A 126 -19.42 13.01 -17.13
C ARG A 126 -20.84 13.29 -17.62
N GLU A 127 -21.08 14.55 -18.03
CA GLU A 127 -22.30 14.96 -18.72
C GLU A 127 -22.64 14.01 -19.88
N GLY A 128 -23.90 13.58 -19.94
CA GLY A 128 -24.41 12.61 -20.93
C GLY A 128 -24.55 11.17 -20.42
N PHE A 129 -23.91 10.80 -19.31
CA PHE A 129 -24.07 9.46 -18.71
C PHE A 129 -25.10 9.41 -17.58
N GLY A 130 -25.68 10.54 -17.18
CA GLY A 130 -26.68 10.62 -16.11
C GLY A 130 -27.92 9.73 -16.33
N GLN A 131 -28.25 9.43 -17.60
CA GLN A 131 -29.32 8.49 -17.95
C GLN A 131 -29.09 7.05 -17.45
N PHE A 132 -27.82 6.68 -17.18
CA PHE A 132 -27.43 5.37 -16.66
C PHE A 132 -27.17 5.40 -15.15
N ALA A 133 -27.34 6.55 -14.50
CA ALA A 133 -27.10 6.75 -13.08
C ALA A 133 -28.40 7.14 -12.37
N VAL A 134 -29.33 6.18 -12.30
CA VAL A 134 -30.62 6.36 -11.63
C VAL A 134 -30.39 6.63 -10.14
N ALA A 135 -31.19 7.52 -9.54
CA ALA A 135 -31.07 7.91 -8.13
C ALA A 135 -31.12 6.70 -7.17
N GLU A 136 -31.93 5.70 -7.49
CA GLU A 136 -32.07 4.47 -6.72
C GLU A 136 -30.79 3.62 -6.77
N ASP A 137 -30.25 3.37 -7.96
CA ASP A 137 -29.00 2.61 -8.15
C ASP A 137 -27.82 3.25 -7.42
N ARG A 138 -27.80 4.60 -7.35
CA ARG A 138 -26.74 5.37 -6.66
C ARG A 138 -26.77 5.14 -5.17
N GLU A 139 -27.96 5.11 -4.57
CA GLU A 139 -28.09 4.88 -3.13
C GLU A 139 -27.81 3.40 -2.79
N ILE A 140 -28.27 2.46 -3.62
CA ILE A 140 -27.93 1.03 -3.47
C ILE A 140 -26.41 0.83 -3.56
N ALA A 141 -25.75 1.41 -4.56
CA ALA A 141 -24.31 1.29 -4.73
C ALA A 141 -23.54 1.89 -3.56
N LYS A 142 -24.03 3.01 -3.02
CA LYS A 142 -23.45 3.65 -1.83
C LYS A 142 -23.59 2.78 -0.60
N GLN A 143 -24.76 2.23 -0.32
CA GLN A 143 -24.96 1.31 0.80
C GLN A 143 -24.06 0.08 0.62
N GLN A 144 -24.03 -0.52 -0.57
CA GLN A 144 -23.19 -1.68 -0.85
C GLN A 144 -21.68 -1.39 -0.70
N TRP A 145 -21.23 -0.17 -1.05
CA TRP A 145 -19.85 0.24 -0.83
C TRP A 145 -19.54 0.48 0.64
N LEU A 146 -20.45 1.13 1.37
CA LEU A 146 -20.31 1.35 2.81
C LEU A 146 -20.32 0.02 3.54
N ASP A 147 -21.23 -0.89 3.22
CA ASP A 147 -21.26 -2.26 3.74
C ASP A 147 -19.97 -3.00 3.42
N GLN A 148 -19.39 -2.85 2.22
CA GLN A 148 -18.09 -3.45 1.89
C GLN A 148 -16.93 -2.84 2.68
N LYS A 149 -16.93 -1.51 2.85
CA LYS A 149 -15.96 -0.80 3.68
C LYS A 149 -16.13 -1.23 5.14
N GLU A 150 -17.35 -1.38 5.64
CA GLU A 150 -17.69 -1.93 6.96
C GLU A 150 -17.31 -3.39 7.05
N ILE A 151 -17.54 -4.26 6.08
CA ILE A 151 -17.06 -5.66 6.14
C ILE A 151 -15.52 -5.70 6.15
N THR A 152 -14.87 -4.70 5.57
CA THR A 152 -13.41 -4.53 5.60
C THR A 152 -12.91 -3.78 6.86
N SER A 153 -13.76 -3.01 7.55
CA SER A 153 -13.40 -2.14 8.70
C SER A 153 -14.07 -2.52 10.03
N LEU A 154 -15.12 -3.34 9.99
CA LEU A 154 -15.60 -4.18 11.06
C LEU A 154 -14.43 -5.10 11.34
N PRO A 155 -13.90 -5.11 12.58
CA PRO A 155 -13.27 -6.33 13.02
C PRO A 155 -14.34 -7.41 12.84
N SER A 156 -14.01 -8.50 12.15
CA SER A 156 -14.72 -9.76 12.35
C SER A 156 -15.08 -9.83 13.84
N LYS A 157 -16.36 -9.80 14.18
CA LYS A 157 -16.81 -9.98 15.55
C LYS A 157 -16.10 -11.22 16.07
N GLU A 158 -15.38 -11.02 17.18
CA GLU A 158 -14.58 -12.01 17.91
C GLU A 158 -15.18 -13.43 17.83
N PRO A 159 -14.36 -14.48 17.69
CA PRO A 159 -14.61 -15.68 18.48
C PRO A 159 -14.29 -15.36 19.94
N GLY A 160 -15.27 -14.78 20.65
CA GLY A 160 -15.32 -14.64 22.11
C GLY A 160 -14.36 -13.61 22.74
N ALA A 161 -14.85 -12.84 23.69
CA ALA A 161 -14.55 -13.15 25.10
C ALA A 161 -14.33 -14.66 25.39
N VAL A 162 -13.23 -15.20 24.89
CA VAL A 162 -12.50 -16.30 25.50
C VAL A 162 -11.07 -15.84 25.68
N SER A 163 -10.87 -15.13 26.79
CA SER A 163 -9.67 -15.20 27.60
C SER A 163 -8.36 -14.75 26.91
N ALA A 164 -7.54 -14.04 27.67
CA ALA A 164 -6.11 -13.88 27.40
C ALA A 164 -5.35 -15.23 27.50
N ALA A 165 -5.87 -16.31 26.90
CA ALA A 165 -5.42 -17.68 27.05
C ALA A 165 -5.42 -18.52 25.76
N GLN A 166 -5.74 -17.96 24.58
CA GLN A 166 -5.62 -18.70 23.30
C GLN A 166 -5.01 -17.87 22.17
N GLN A 167 -3.87 -17.22 22.42
CA GLN A 167 -2.87 -16.99 21.38
C GLN A 167 -1.94 -18.21 21.35
N GLU A 168 -2.47 -19.32 20.86
CA GLU A 168 -1.71 -20.56 20.72
C GLU A 168 -0.69 -20.39 19.60
N HIS A 169 0.58 -20.24 19.99
CA HIS A 169 1.80 -20.55 19.23
C HIS A 169 1.59 -20.88 17.74
N GLN A 170 1.30 -19.85 16.93
CA GLN A 170 1.25 -20.04 15.48
C GLN A 170 2.65 -20.48 15.06
N THR A 171 2.72 -21.48 14.20
CA THR A 171 3.99 -22.11 13.87
C THR A 171 4.10 -22.16 12.34
N TYR A 172 5.15 -21.58 11.78
CA TYR A 172 5.42 -21.55 10.35
C TYR A 172 6.51 -22.55 10.00
N GLY A 173 6.22 -23.51 9.14
CA GLY A 173 7.23 -24.40 8.61
C GLY A 173 6.70 -25.72 8.06
N PRO A 174 7.59 -26.57 7.54
CA PRO A 174 9.04 -26.37 7.48
C PRO A 174 9.44 -25.31 6.43
N VAL A 175 10.41 -24.45 6.79
CA VAL A 175 10.98 -23.43 5.90
C VAL A 175 11.55 -24.11 4.65
N GLN A 176 11.17 -23.64 3.46
CA GLN A 176 11.63 -24.21 2.20
C GLN A 176 13.00 -23.64 1.79
N ARG A 177 13.75 -24.39 0.96
CA ARG A 177 15.00 -23.87 0.39
C ARG A 177 14.67 -22.71 -0.56
N GLY A 178 15.15 -21.51 -0.24
CA GLY A 178 14.88 -20.28 -0.99
C GLY A 178 13.92 -19.32 -0.27
N ASP A 179 13.29 -19.74 0.82
CA ASP A 179 12.53 -18.83 1.67
C ASP A 179 13.47 -17.83 2.37
N SER A 180 13.03 -16.58 2.46
CA SER A 180 13.69 -15.54 3.24
C SER A 180 12.82 -15.11 4.41
N LEU A 181 13.43 -14.65 5.51
CA LEU A 181 12.69 -14.17 6.67
C LEU A 181 11.73 -13.03 6.29
N SER A 182 12.14 -12.14 5.37
CA SER A 182 11.31 -11.06 4.84
C SER A 182 10.11 -11.55 4.05
N HIS A 183 10.25 -12.64 3.31
CA HIS A 183 9.12 -13.24 2.60
C HIS A 183 8.09 -13.81 3.60
N ILE A 184 8.57 -14.53 4.62
CA ILE A 184 7.75 -15.11 5.68
C ILE A 184 7.05 -14.01 6.48
N ALA A 185 7.77 -12.94 6.83
CA ALA A 185 7.22 -11.78 7.55
C ALA A 185 6.10 -11.08 6.77
N ASN A 186 6.19 -11.00 5.43
CA ASN A 186 5.12 -10.41 4.61
C ASN A 186 3.86 -11.30 4.53
N GLN A 187 3.98 -12.61 4.76
CA GLN A 187 2.83 -13.52 4.79
C GLN A 187 2.12 -13.52 6.14
N LEU A 188 2.88 -13.29 7.22
CA LEU A 188 2.39 -13.13 8.57
C LEU A 188 1.89 -11.70 8.73
N ASP A 189 0.66 -11.44 8.29
CA ASP A 189 0.01 -10.12 8.38
C ASP A 189 -0.23 -9.71 9.84
N LEU A 190 0.86 -9.37 10.55
CA LEU A 190 0.85 -8.94 11.94
C LEU A 190 0.51 -7.45 11.97
N SER A 191 -0.78 -7.18 12.15
CA SER A 191 -1.38 -5.86 12.07
C SER A 191 -0.74 -4.87 13.06
N GLY A 192 -0.37 -3.68 12.58
CA GLY A 192 0.14 -2.59 13.42
C GLY A 192 1.66 -2.55 13.67
N MET A 193 2.43 -3.46 13.07
CA MET A 193 3.90 -3.43 13.09
C MET A 193 4.50 -3.10 11.73
N THR A 194 5.70 -2.54 11.73
CA THR A 194 6.52 -2.45 10.52
C THR A 194 7.14 -3.82 10.18
N ILE A 195 7.49 -4.03 8.91
CA ILE A 195 8.17 -5.25 8.47
C ILE A 195 9.43 -5.51 9.32
N ASP A 196 10.22 -4.48 9.61
CA ASP A 196 11.43 -4.60 10.43
C ASP A 196 11.12 -5.08 11.84
N GLN A 197 10.05 -4.57 12.46
CA GLN A 197 9.63 -5.04 13.79
C GLN A 197 9.26 -6.53 13.78
N VAL A 198 8.57 -6.98 12.73
CA VAL A 198 8.24 -8.40 12.54
C VAL A 198 9.50 -9.24 12.36
N LEU A 199 10.46 -8.80 11.52
CA LEU A 199 11.73 -9.48 11.31
C LEU A 199 12.50 -9.67 12.63
N VAL A 200 12.65 -8.59 13.40
CA VAL A 200 13.36 -8.65 14.69
C VAL A 200 12.62 -9.53 15.69
N HIS A 201 11.29 -9.46 15.71
CA HIS A 201 10.48 -10.31 16.57
C HIS A 201 10.67 -11.80 16.25
N LEU A 202 10.54 -12.20 14.99
CA LEU A 202 10.74 -13.59 14.55
C LEU A 202 12.17 -14.07 14.81
N PHE A 203 13.15 -13.19 14.62
CA PHE A 203 14.56 -13.48 14.90
C PHE A 203 14.82 -13.79 16.38
N ARG A 204 14.33 -12.94 17.28
CA ARG A 204 14.51 -13.08 18.74
C ARG A 204 13.85 -14.33 19.30
N VAL A 205 12.69 -14.69 18.75
CA VAL A 205 11.92 -15.86 19.19
C VAL A 205 12.53 -17.17 18.68
N ASN A 206 13.14 -17.16 17.49
CA ASN A 206 13.61 -18.36 16.82
C ASN A 206 15.12 -18.35 16.57
N PRO A 207 15.99 -18.11 17.57
CA PRO A 207 17.44 -18.03 17.34
C PRO A 207 18.02 -19.32 16.75
N HIS A 208 17.38 -20.47 17.01
CA HIS A 208 17.76 -21.78 16.48
C HIS A 208 17.50 -21.93 14.97
N ALA A 209 16.64 -21.11 14.37
CA ALA A 209 16.33 -21.15 12.94
C ALA A 209 17.31 -20.33 12.10
N PHE A 210 18.20 -19.56 12.73
CA PHE A 210 19.15 -18.68 12.06
C PHE A 210 20.58 -19.17 12.24
N GLY A 211 21.20 -19.61 11.15
CA GLY A 211 22.61 -19.95 11.15
C GLY A 211 23.49 -18.70 11.30
N ASN A 212 24.70 -18.89 11.81
CA ASN A 212 25.70 -17.82 11.96
C ASN A 212 25.26 -16.61 12.82
N GLY A 213 24.14 -16.73 13.55
CA GLY A 213 23.56 -15.66 14.36
C GLY A 213 23.02 -14.49 13.54
N ASN A 214 22.64 -14.71 12.27
CA ASN A 214 22.19 -13.63 11.38
C ASN A 214 20.78 -13.87 10.84
N MET A 215 19.91 -12.85 10.88
CA MET A 215 18.52 -12.95 10.40
C MET A 215 18.39 -13.31 8.92
N ASN A 216 19.41 -12.99 8.10
CA ASN A 216 19.42 -13.30 6.67
C ASN A 216 19.82 -14.74 6.37
N HIS A 217 20.30 -15.49 7.37
CA HIS A 217 20.75 -16.87 7.21
C HIS A 217 19.74 -17.85 7.83
N LEU A 218 18.54 -17.86 7.28
CA LEU A 218 17.45 -18.74 7.69
C LEU A 218 17.71 -20.19 7.23
N LEU A 219 17.60 -21.14 8.16
CA LEU A 219 17.85 -22.56 7.91
C LEU A 219 16.61 -23.25 7.33
N ALA A 220 16.75 -23.86 6.14
CA ALA A 220 15.70 -24.67 5.55
C ALA A 220 15.41 -25.93 6.38
N GLY A 221 14.15 -26.34 6.43
CA GLY A 221 13.65 -27.48 7.22
C GLY A 221 13.33 -27.15 8.67
N THR A 222 13.64 -25.93 9.13
CA THR A 222 13.28 -25.49 10.48
C THR A 222 11.83 -25.03 10.56
N VAL A 223 11.30 -25.05 11.78
CA VAL A 223 9.92 -24.67 12.07
C VAL A 223 9.96 -23.45 13.00
N LEU A 224 9.47 -22.32 12.51
CA LEU A 224 9.45 -21.04 13.20
C LEU A 224 8.23 -20.94 14.12
N LYS A 225 8.45 -20.56 15.37
CA LYS A 225 7.42 -20.20 16.33
C LYS A 225 7.06 -18.72 16.17
N ILE A 226 5.78 -18.44 16.10
CA ILE A 226 5.21 -17.09 15.99
C ILE A 226 4.33 -16.91 17.24
N PRO A 227 4.92 -16.48 18.35
CA PRO A 227 4.18 -16.15 19.55
C PRO A 227 3.37 -14.90 19.27
N PRO A 228 2.33 -14.67 20.08
CA PRO A 228 1.64 -13.41 20.04
C PRO A 228 2.55 -12.23 20.33
N VAL A 229 2.21 -11.14 19.67
CA VAL A 229 2.95 -9.90 19.75
C VAL A 229 2.55 -9.16 21.02
N ASN A 230 3.51 -8.90 21.91
CA ASN A 230 3.28 -8.00 23.03
C ASN A 230 3.87 -6.62 22.70
N PRO A 231 3.05 -5.57 22.51
CA PRO A 231 3.53 -4.23 22.16
C PRO A 231 4.50 -3.63 23.19
N GLU A 232 4.49 -4.09 24.45
CA GLU A 232 5.39 -3.58 25.50
C GLU A 232 6.82 -4.12 25.40
N THR A 233 7.05 -5.24 24.70
CA THR A 233 8.38 -5.88 24.61
C THR A 233 9.02 -5.73 23.23
N LEU A 234 8.33 -5.06 22.30
CA LEU A 234 8.81 -4.84 20.95
C LEU A 234 9.77 -3.65 20.87
N PRO A 235 10.82 -3.74 20.04
CA PRO A 235 11.62 -2.57 19.70
C PRO A 235 10.76 -1.53 18.96
N THR A 236 11.12 -0.25 19.11
CA THR A 236 10.54 0.81 18.30
C THR A 236 10.83 0.58 16.81
N ALA A 237 10.04 1.15 15.91
CA ALA A 237 10.26 1.01 14.47
C ALA A 237 11.68 1.46 14.05
N PHE A 238 12.21 2.51 14.69
CA PHE A 238 13.56 2.99 14.45
C PHE A 238 14.63 1.99 14.92
N GLU A 239 14.52 1.46 16.15
CA GLU A 239 15.46 0.46 16.66
C GLU A 239 15.42 -0.84 15.85
N ALA A 240 14.23 -1.27 15.43
CA ALA A 240 14.06 -2.45 14.61
C ALA A 240 14.76 -2.29 13.25
N SER A 241 14.58 -1.13 12.61
CA SER A 241 15.25 -0.79 11.34
C SER A 241 16.77 -0.79 11.50
N GLN A 242 17.31 -0.13 12.53
CA GLN A 242 18.76 -0.15 12.81
C GLN A 242 19.30 -1.57 13.05
N PHE A 243 18.52 -2.42 13.73
CA PHE A 243 18.92 -3.80 14.00
C PHE A 243 18.94 -4.64 12.72
N VAL A 244 17.96 -4.48 11.84
CA VAL A 244 17.91 -5.14 10.52
C VAL A 244 19.09 -4.68 9.66
N ASP A 245 19.37 -3.38 9.61
CA ASP A 245 20.49 -2.81 8.86
C ASP A 245 21.84 -3.38 9.32
N GLU A 246 22.07 -3.50 10.63
CA GLU A 246 23.31 -4.06 11.16
C GLU A 246 23.50 -5.52 10.74
N HIS A 247 22.44 -6.34 10.84
CA HIS A 247 22.50 -7.73 10.39
C HIS A 247 22.71 -7.85 8.88
N TYR A 248 22.12 -6.95 8.09
CA TYR A 248 22.38 -6.89 6.66
C TYR A 248 23.86 -6.57 6.36
N ARG A 249 24.44 -5.59 7.07
CA ARG A 249 25.87 -5.25 6.92
C ARG A 249 26.80 -6.41 7.28
N LEU A 250 26.51 -7.12 8.38
CA LEU A 250 27.30 -8.29 8.79
C LEU A 250 27.20 -9.46 7.81
N TRP A 251 26.05 -9.59 7.12
CA TRP A 251 25.87 -10.58 6.08
C TRP A 251 26.75 -10.26 4.85
N ILE A 252 26.69 -9.02 4.34
CA ILE A 252 27.51 -8.57 3.21
C ILE A 252 29.01 -8.70 3.50
N GLN A 253 29.48 -8.32 4.70
CA GLN A 253 30.90 -8.42 5.04
C GLN A 253 31.43 -9.87 5.05
N ARG A 254 30.59 -10.83 5.42
CA ARG A 254 30.94 -12.26 5.44
C ARG A 254 30.95 -12.89 4.05
N GLU A 255 30.08 -12.46 3.13
CA GLU A 255 30.13 -12.95 1.73
C GLU A 255 31.40 -12.50 1.00
N VAL A 256 32.02 -11.40 1.44
CA VAL A 256 33.22 -10.83 0.82
C VAL A 256 34.52 -11.46 1.34
N THR A 257 34.48 -12.20 2.45
CA THR A 257 35.68 -12.82 3.06
C THR A 257 35.61 -14.35 2.94
N PRO A 258 36.41 -15.00 2.07
CA PRO A 258 36.38 -16.44 1.84
C PRO A 258 36.96 -17.27 2.99
#